data_AF-A0ABD5R8K8-F1
#
_entry.id   AF-A0ABD5R8K8-F1
#
_cell.length_a   1.000
_cell.length_b   1.000
_cell.length_c   1.000
_cell.angle_alpha   90.00
_cell.angle_beta   90.00
_cell.angle_gamma   90.00
#
_symmetry.space_group_name_H-M   'P 1'
#
loop_
_entity.id
_entity.type
_entity.pdbx_description
1 polymer ?
#
loop_
_entity_poly.entity_id
_entity_poly.type
_entity_poly.pdbx_seq_one_letter_code
_entity_poly.pdbx_strand_id
1 'polypeptide(L)'
;MSERSVSKQKRGKRWYDVLAPEQFDRAKLGETFADEPDKIYERTIETTLGEIEDDAGQNNTKLTFKITDVGSDAAYTEFVKHELTRDYLRSLVRRGASKVSVAQTVLTTDDYRVQLQPVAFTTKKADRSQEQAIRRVMIDLVREAAKERSFEQLVDSVVEGRLSSAIYGEAKTIYPLRRVEIQKLTLEARPEEVAAEEEAAVDVDAEDLAVDEEA
;
A
#
# COMPACT_ATOMS: atom_id res chain seq x y z
N MET A 1 -24.64 51.59 10.52
CA MET A 1 -23.86 51.63 9.26
C MET A 1 -22.54 50.92 9.49
N SER A 2 -22.42 49.76 8.87
CA SER A 2 -21.22 48.93 8.63
C SER A 2 -20.38 48.49 9.84
N GLU A 3 -20.60 47.25 10.28
CA GLU A 3 -19.49 46.37 10.64
C GLU A 3 -18.50 46.39 9.47
N ARG A 4 -17.29 46.91 9.72
CA ARG A 4 -16.19 46.70 8.78
C ARG A 4 -15.76 45.26 8.97
N SER A 5 -16.17 44.39 8.05
CA SER A 5 -15.55 43.07 7.89
C SER A 5 -14.05 43.29 7.72
N VAL A 6 -13.28 43.00 8.76
CA VAL A 6 -11.82 43.01 8.68
C VAL A 6 -11.47 42.03 7.58
N SER A 7 -10.85 42.51 6.49
CA SER A 7 -10.38 41.62 5.44
C SER A 7 -9.44 40.61 6.09
N LYS A 8 -9.75 39.31 5.94
CA LYS A 8 -8.91 38.21 6.41
C LYS A 8 -7.54 38.44 5.80
N GLN A 9 -6.60 38.99 6.57
CA GLN A 9 -5.26 39.33 6.11
C GLN A 9 -4.67 38.02 5.58
N LYS A 10 -4.46 37.94 4.25
CA LYS A 10 -3.88 36.76 3.61
C LYS A 10 -2.55 36.49 4.32
N ARG A 11 -2.51 35.49 5.18
CA ARG A 11 -1.25 34.94 5.68
C ARG A 11 -0.49 34.50 4.43
N GLY A 12 0.75 34.95 4.32
CA GLY A 12 1.62 34.53 3.22
C GLY A 12 1.78 33.02 3.23
N LYS A 13 2.13 32.46 2.07
CA LYS A 13 2.48 31.04 1.93
C LYS A 13 3.58 30.69 2.94
N ARG A 14 3.34 29.63 3.72
CA ARG A 14 4.34 29.03 4.60
C ARG A 14 4.81 27.71 4.00
N TRP A 15 6.08 27.39 4.20
CA TRP A 15 6.67 26.10 3.86
C TRP A 15 6.51 25.16 5.05
N TYR A 16 6.26 23.89 4.75
CA TYR A 16 6.11 22.82 5.73
C TYR A 16 6.98 21.65 5.30
N ASP A 17 7.75 21.12 6.24
CA ASP A 17 8.55 19.93 6.03
C ASP A 17 7.65 18.70 6.08
N VAL A 18 7.71 17.84 5.07
CA VAL A 18 6.90 16.62 5.03
C VAL A 18 7.75 15.45 5.52
N LEU A 19 7.31 14.85 6.62
CA LEU A 19 8.01 13.77 7.30
C LEU A 19 7.32 12.44 7.05
N ALA A 20 8.14 11.41 6.84
CA ALA A 20 7.69 10.04 6.73
C ALA A 20 7.10 9.54 8.07
N PRO A 21 6.28 8.47 8.04
CA PRO A 21 5.86 7.78 9.26
C PRO A 21 7.05 7.22 10.06
N GLU A 22 6.81 6.84 11.31
CA GLU A 22 7.85 6.34 12.22
C GLU A 22 8.56 5.08 11.70
N GLN A 23 7.84 4.21 11.00
CA GLN A 23 8.38 3.04 10.29
C GLN A 23 9.47 3.36 9.24
N PHE A 24 9.60 4.62 8.82
CA PHE A 24 10.66 5.09 7.91
C PHE A 24 11.56 6.16 8.57
N ASP A 25 11.81 6.02 9.88
CA ASP A 25 12.71 6.87 10.67
C ASP A 25 12.37 8.38 10.62
N ARG A 26 11.12 8.72 10.31
CA ARG A 26 10.67 10.12 10.09
C ARG A 26 11.55 10.88 9.10
N ALA A 27 12.05 10.19 8.07
CA ALA A 27 12.85 10.80 7.02
C ALA A 27 12.12 11.98 6.37
N LYS A 28 12.87 13.02 6.00
CA LYS A 28 12.33 14.18 5.29
C LYS A 28 12.05 13.79 3.83
N LEU A 29 10.77 13.67 3.48
CA LEU A 29 10.31 13.32 2.13
C LEU A 29 10.37 14.51 1.16
N GLY A 30 10.28 15.73 1.70
CA GLY A 30 10.32 16.96 0.92
C GLY A 30 9.68 18.13 1.65
N GLU A 31 9.29 19.15 0.89
CA GLU A 31 8.67 20.37 1.41
C GLU A 31 7.40 20.69 0.61
N THR A 32 6.38 21.19 1.30
CA THR A 32 5.14 21.65 0.67
C THR A 32 4.80 23.04 1.14
N PHE A 33 4.19 23.86 0.29
CA PHE A 33 3.76 25.21 0.68
C PHE A 33 2.24 25.34 0.66
N ALA A 34 1.69 26.09 1.62
CA ALA A 34 0.28 26.44 1.65
C ALA A 34 0.02 27.77 2.37
N ASP A 35 -1.07 28.43 1.98
CA ASP A 35 -1.55 29.66 2.64
C ASP A 35 -2.21 29.36 4.00
N GLU A 36 -2.89 28.21 4.11
CA GLU A 36 -3.59 27.72 5.30
C GLU A 36 -3.20 26.24 5.53
N PRO A 37 -2.98 25.80 6.78
CA PRO A 37 -2.64 24.40 7.11
C PRO A 37 -3.65 23.41 6.55
N ASP A 38 -4.93 23.78 6.57
CA ASP A 38 -6.03 22.89 6.16
C ASP A 38 -5.95 22.45 4.69
N LYS A 39 -5.23 23.22 3.85
CA LYS A 39 -5.05 22.92 2.41
C LYS A 39 -3.95 21.90 2.13
N ILE A 40 -3.25 21.45 3.17
CA ILE A 40 -2.15 20.48 3.07
C ILE A 40 -2.67 19.06 3.28
N TYR A 41 -3.73 18.90 4.09
CA TYR A 41 -4.37 17.61 4.28
C TYR A 41 -4.73 16.98 2.94
N GLU A 42 -4.60 15.65 2.91
CA GLU A 42 -4.89 14.82 1.75
C GLU A 42 -4.00 15.02 0.52
N ARG A 43 -2.95 15.86 0.61
CA ARG A 43 -1.91 15.84 -0.40
C ARG A 43 -1.12 14.55 -0.32
N THR A 44 -0.81 14.03 -1.49
CA THR A 44 -0.04 12.81 -1.65
C THR A 44 1.35 13.14 -2.18
N ILE A 45 2.38 12.54 -1.59
CA ILE A 45 3.77 12.65 -2.01
C ILE A 45 4.25 11.28 -2.45
N GLU A 46 4.91 11.23 -3.61
CA GLU A 46 5.60 10.05 -4.11
C GLU A 46 7.10 10.26 -3.96
N THR A 47 7.79 9.28 -3.40
CA THR A 47 9.26 9.22 -3.33
C THR A 47 9.71 7.80 -3.63
N THR A 48 11.01 7.61 -3.84
CA THR A 48 11.62 6.29 -3.99
C THR A 48 12.20 5.78 -2.68
N LEU A 49 12.26 4.47 -2.51
CA LEU A 49 12.91 3.88 -1.33
C LEU A 49 14.39 4.26 -1.26
N GLY A 50 15.07 4.35 -2.41
CA GLY A 50 16.46 4.76 -2.48
C GLY A 50 16.74 6.19 -2.02
N GLU A 51 15.75 7.10 -2.09
CA GLU A 51 15.87 8.45 -1.53
C GLU A 51 15.70 8.48 -0.01
N ILE A 52 14.94 7.54 0.56
CA ILE A 52 14.73 7.44 2.01
C ILE A 52 15.94 6.78 2.68
N GLU A 53 16.45 5.68 2.10
CA GLU A 53 17.55 4.89 2.67
C GLU A 53 18.95 5.30 2.17
N ASP A 54 19.04 6.25 1.24
CA ASP A 54 20.28 6.63 0.52
C ASP A 54 20.93 5.41 -0.20
N ASP A 55 20.10 4.51 -0.73
CA ASP A 55 20.54 3.35 -1.53
C ASP A 55 20.02 3.45 -2.98
N ALA A 56 20.94 3.76 -3.90
CA ALA A 56 20.64 3.84 -5.33
C ALA A 56 20.14 2.50 -5.95
N GLY A 57 20.37 1.37 -5.29
CA GLY A 57 19.90 0.05 -5.73
C GLY A 57 18.37 -0.10 -5.68
N GLN A 58 17.70 0.66 -4.82
CA GLN A 58 16.27 0.54 -4.51
C GLN A 58 15.40 1.61 -5.18
N ASN A 59 15.95 2.34 -6.16
CA ASN A 59 15.24 3.36 -6.93
C ASN A 59 14.09 2.81 -7.80
N ASN A 60 14.02 1.49 -7.95
CA ASN A 60 12.93 0.78 -8.63
C ASN A 60 11.67 0.63 -7.76
N THR A 61 11.71 1.04 -6.49
CA THR A 61 10.58 0.98 -5.56
C THR A 61 10.08 2.39 -5.27
N LYS A 62 8.79 2.63 -5.56
CA LYS A 62 8.09 3.87 -5.28
C LYS A 62 7.18 3.70 -4.07
N LEU A 63 7.24 4.63 -3.15
CA LEU A 63 6.37 4.74 -1.99
C LEU A 63 5.53 6.01 -2.12
N THR A 64 4.27 5.89 -1.74
CA THR A 64 3.28 6.95 -1.82
C THR A 64 2.72 7.19 -0.43
N PHE A 65 2.83 8.43 0.04
CA PHE A 65 2.45 8.86 1.37
C PHE A 65 1.35 9.92 1.29
N LYS A 66 0.36 9.89 2.18
CA LYS A 66 -0.71 10.90 2.28
C LYS A 66 -0.51 11.69 3.56
N ILE A 67 -0.62 13.01 3.49
CA ILE A 67 -0.54 13.87 4.67
C ILE A 67 -1.84 13.74 5.48
N THR A 68 -1.69 13.32 6.74
CA THR A 68 -2.80 13.09 7.68
C THR A 68 -2.84 14.12 8.80
N ASP A 69 -1.68 14.59 9.27
CA ASP A 69 -1.58 15.57 10.35
C ASP A 69 -0.61 16.72 9.99
N VAL A 70 -0.92 17.92 10.46
CA VAL A 70 -0.12 19.12 10.20
C VAL A 70 0.18 19.82 11.52
N GLY A 71 1.45 19.78 11.91
CA GLY A 71 2.00 20.56 13.02
C GLY A 71 2.25 22.02 12.66
N SER A 72 3.10 22.69 13.45
CA SER A 72 3.39 24.12 13.25
C SER A 72 4.14 24.39 11.94
N ASP A 73 5.21 23.62 11.69
CA ASP A 73 6.07 23.72 10.51
C ASP A 73 6.34 22.35 9.85
N ALA A 74 5.79 21.27 10.40
CA ALA A 74 5.95 19.90 9.90
C ALA A 74 4.60 19.27 9.55
N ALA A 75 4.56 18.47 8.50
CA ALA A 75 3.42 17.67 8.09
C ALA A 75 3.78 16.18 8.24
N TYR A 76 2.94 15.45 8.97
CA TYR A 76 3.09 14.03 9.17
C TYR A 76 2.28 13.26 8.13
N THR A 77 2.86 12.16 7.66
CA THR A 77 2.25 11.34 6.62
C THR A 77 1.92 9.95 7.11
N GLU A 78 1.00 9.32 6.39
CA GLU A 78 0.65 7.91 6.49
C GLU A 78 1.02 7.22 5.17
N PHE A 79 1.46 5.97 5.25
CA PHE A 79 1.74 5.16 4.07
C PHE A 79 0.44 4.73 3.38
N VAL A 80 0.36 4.92 2.06
CA VAL A 80 -0.83 4.57 1.26
C VAL A 80 -0.55 3.46 0.26
N LYS A 81 0.60 3.53 -0.42
CA LYS A 81 0.87 2.64 -1.55
C LYS A 81 2.35 2.41 -1.75
N HIS A 82 2.67 1.17 -2.08
CA HIS A 82 3.97 0.73 -2.57
C HIS A 82 3.79 0.22 -4.01
N GLU A 83 4.67 0.61 -4.92
CA GLU A 83 4.63 0.19 -6.32
C GLU A 83 6.05 0.08 -6.90
N LEU A 84 6.28 -0.97 -7.68
CA LEU A 84 7.49 -1.08 -8.49
C LEU A 84 7.43 -0.22 -9.74
N THR A 85 8.56 0.38 -10.14
CA THR A 85 8.63 1.20 -11.34
C THR A 85 8.27 0.38 -12.59
N ARG A 86 7.63 1.05 -13.55
CA ARG A 86 7.15 0.42 -14.79
C ARG A 86 8.29 -0.11 -15.65
N ASP A 87 9.39 0.62 -15.71
CA ASP A 87 10.63 0.24 -16.38
C ASP A 87 11.23 -1.03 -15.77
N TYR A 88 11.33 -1.09 -14.44
CA TYR A 88 11.82 -2.27 -13.74
C TYR A 88 10.95 -3.50 -14.00
N LEU A 89 9.62 -3.38 -13.86
CA LEU A 89 8.69 -4.49 -14.16
C LEU A 89 8.80 -4.96 -15.60
N ARG A 90 8.94 -4.04 -16.57
CA ARG A 90 9.13 -4.37 -17.99
C ARG A 90 10.45 -5.09 -18.24
N SER A 91 11.52 -4.75 -17.51
CA SER A 91 12.82 -5.40 -17.62
C SER A 91 12.82 -6.87 -17.16
N LEU A 92 11.90 -7.23 -16.26
CA LEU A 92 11.75 -8.59 -15.75
C LEU A 92 11.03 -9.51 -16.72
N VAL A 93 10.07 -8.99 -17.49
CA VAL A 93 9.30 -9.74 -18.48
C VAL A 93 10.20 -10.12 -19.67
N ARG A 94 10.31 -11.43 -19.95
CA ARG A 94 11.09 -11.95 -21.08
C ARG A 94 10.21 -12.78 -22.01
N ARG A 95 10.56 -12.77 -23.31
CA ARG A 95 9.93 -13.68 -24.28
C ARG A 95 10.28 -15.13 -23.94
N GLY A 96 9.30 -16.02 -24.05
CA GLY A 96 9.48 -17.45 -23.75
C GLY A 96 9.42 -17.80 -22.26
N ALA A 97 9.10 -16.84 -21.39
CA ALA A 97 8.82 -17.03 -19.97
C ALA A 97 7.36 -16.66 -19.65
N SER A 98 6.83 -17.16 -18.54
CA SER A 98 5.50 -16.82 -18.02
C SER A 98 5.61 -15.75 -16.92
N LYS A 99 4.66 -14.82 -16.92
CA LYS A 99 4.41 -13.90 -15.81
C LYS A 99 3.18 -14.40 -15.06
N VAL A 100 3.35 -14.80 -13.81
CA VAL A 100 2.25 -15.22 -12.93
C VAL A 100 1.99 -14.10 -11.93
N SER A 101 0.80 -13.52 -11.97
CA SER A 101 0.37 -12.49 -11.02
C SER A 101 -0.94 -12.88 -10.36
N VAL A 102 -1.13 -12.39 -9.14
CA VAL A 102 -2.35 -12.49 -8.34
C VAL A 102 -2.62 -11.11 -7.75
N ALA A 103 -3.89 -10.73 -7.62
CA ALA A 103 -4.30 -9.62 -6.76
C ALA A 103 -5.15 -10.23 -5.65
N GLN A 104 -4.76 -10.01 -4.40
CA GLN A 104 -5.46 -10.54 -3.23
C GLN A 104 -5.65 -9.40 -2.24
N THR A 105 -6.91 -9.14 -1.90
CA THR A 105 -7.29 -8.26 -0.79
C THR A 105 -7.30 -9.09 0.49
N VAL A 106 -6.64 -8.58 1.53
CA VAL A 106 -6.53 -9.21 2.86
C VAL A 106 -6.76 -8.16 3.94
N LEU A 107 -7.18 -8.65 5.11
CA LEU A 107 -7.32 -7.87 6.32
C LEU A 107 -6.16 -8.23 7.25
N THR A 108 -5.49 -7.23 7.79
CA THR A 108 -4.37 -7.39 8.73
C THR A 108 -4.89 -7.57 10.17
N THR A 109 -4.00 -7.87 11.11
CA THR A 109 -4.35 -8.06 12.53
C THR A 109 -4.90 -6.81 13.23
N ASP A 110 -4.61 -5.64 12.68
CA ASP A 110 -5.03 -4.32 13.11
C ASP A 110 -6.18 -3.75 12.24
N ASP A 111 -6.91 -4.62 11.54
CA ASP A 111 -8.12 -4.30 10.77
C ASP A 111 -7.92 -3.33 9.58
N TYR A 112 -6.69 -3.21 9.06
CA TYR A 112 -6.46 -2.54 7.79
C TYR A 112 -6.78 -3.47 6.62
N ARG A 113 -7.54 -2.96 5.64
CA ARG A 113 -7.79 -3.67 4.38
C ARG A 113 -6.72 -3.28 3.36
N VAL A 114 -5.93 -4.26 2.93
CA VAL A 114 -4.83 -4.06 2.00
C VAL A 114 -4.94 -4.98 0.80
N GLN A 115 -4.62 -4.45 -0.38
CA GLN A 115 -4.53 -5.23 -1.62
C GLN A 115 -3.06 -5.45 -1.99
N LEU A 116 -2.65 -6.71 -2.01
CA LEU A 116 -1.30 -7.12 -2.44
C LEU A 116 -1.34 -7.74 -3.83
N GLN A 117 -0.33 -7.40 -4.63
CA GLN A 117 -0.15 -7.93 -5.98
C GLN A 117 1.22 -8.61 -6.13
N PRO A 118 1.41 -9.85 -5.63
CA PRO A 118 2.63 -10.60 -5.88
C PRO A 118 2.74 -11.02 -7.35
N VAL A 119 3.96 -11.02 -7.87
CA VAL A 119 4.29 -11.40 -9.23
C VAL A 119 5.51 -12.32 -9.24
N ALA A 120 5.37 -13.49 -9.88
CA ALA A 120 6.49 -14.38 -10.19
C ALA A 120 6.81 -14.39 -11.68
N PHE A 121 8.11 -14.47 -11.96
CA PHE A 121 8.66 -14.62 -13.29
C PHE A 121 9.35 -15.99 -13.39
N THR A 122 8.84 -16.84 -14.27
CA THR A 122 9.41 -18.16 -14.50
C THR A 122 10.63 -18.09 -15.43
N THR A 123 11.50 -19.09 -15.40
CA THR A 123 12.66 -19.14 -16.32
C THR A 123 12.26 -19.53 -17.75
N LYS A 124 11.21 -20.35 -17.88
CA LYS A 124 10.65 -20.86 -19.14
C LYS A 124 9.12 -20.78 -19.09
N LYS A 125 8.47 -20.94 -20.24
CA LYS A 125 7.00 -20.97 -20.34
C LYS A 125 6.47 -22.11 -19.46
N ALA A 126 5.68 -21.75 -18.47
CA ALA A 126 5.01 -22.70 -17.58
C ALA A 126 3.67 -23.12 -18.18
N ASP A 127 3.24 -24.34 -17.87
CA ASP A 127 1.91 -24.81 -18.24
C ASP A 127 0.83 -24.20 -17.33
N ARG A 128 -0.41 -24.17 -17.81
CA ARG A 128 -1.53 -23.55 -17.08
C ARG A 128 -1.73 -24.14 -15.67
N SER A 129 -1.50 -25.44 -15.50
CA SER A 129 -1.59 -26.13 -14.20
C SER A 129 -0.50 -25.66 -13.23
N GLN A 130 0.73 -25.48 -13.72
CA GLN A 130 1.86 -24.97 -12.96
C GLN A 130 1.64 -23.50 -12.56
N GLU A 131 1.15 -22.68 -13.49
CA GLU A 131 0.80 -21.29 -13.18
C GLU A 131 -0.28 -21.22 -12.10
N GLN A 132 -1.32 -22.06 -12.17
CA GLN A 132 -2.36 -22.12 -11.13
C GLN A 132 -1.82 -22.59 -9.78
N ALA A 133 -0.94 -23.59 -9.76
CA ALA A 133 -0.31 -24.05 -8.53
C ALA A 133 0.52 -22.94 -7.86
N ILE A 134 1.32 -22.20 -8.64
CA ILE A 134 2.07 -21.03 -8.14
C ILE A 134 1.12 -19.95 -7.62
N ARG A 135 0.01 -19.68 -8.31
CA ARG A 135 -1.00 -18.69 -7.83
C ARG A 135 -1.59 -19.08 -6.48
N ARG A 136 -1.86 -20.37 -6.24
CA ARG A 136 -2.40 -20.85 -4.95
C ARG A 136 -1.39 -20.61 -3.82
N VAL A 137 -0.13 -21.02 -4.02
CA VAL A 137 0.94 -20.78 -3.05
C VAL A 137 1.10 -19.28 -2.71
N MET A 138 1.02 -18.41 -3.72
CA MET A 138 1.05 -16.96 -3.48
C MET A 138 -0.13 -16.48 -2.62
N ILE A 139 -1.34 -16.95 -2.91
CA ILE A 139 -2.54 -16.57 -2.17
C ILE A 139 -2.43 -17.03 -0.72
N ASP A 140 -2.01 -18.28 -0.50
CA ASP A 140 -1.94 -18.88 0.83
C ASP A 140 -0.90 -18.15 1.70
N LEU A 141 0.31 -17.91 1.18
CA LEU A 141 1.36 -17.18 1.89
C LEU A 141 0.99 -15.72 2.18
N VAL A 142 0.32 -15.04 1.25
CA VAL A 142 -0.14 -13.66 1.48
C VAL A 142 -1.22 -13.63 2.57
N ARG A 143 -2.13 -14.59 2.60
CA ARG A 143 -3.16 -14.69 3.63
C ARG A 143 -2.57 -15.03 5.00
N GLU A 144 -1.61 -15.93 5.04
CA GLU A 144 -0.88 -16.27 6.26
C GLU A 144 -0.12 -15.06 6.81
N ALA A 145 0.66 -14.38 5.97
CA ALA A 145 1.41 -13.19 6.36
C ALA A 145 0.50 -12.06 6.88
N ALA A 146 -0.69 -11.88 6.31
CA ALA A 146 -1.65 -10.87 6.76
C ALA A 146 -2.29 -11.20 8.12
N LYS A 147 -2.53 -12.49 8.40
CA LYS A 147 -3.10 -12.94 9.68
C LYS A 147 -2.13 -12.87 10.85
N GLU A 148 -0.83 -12.93 10.57
CA GLU A 148 0.20 -12.97 11.61
C GLU A 148 0.79 -11.60 11.95
N ARG A 149 0.63 -10.60 11.08
CA ARG A 149 1.37 -9.34 11.13
C ARG A 149 0.43 -8.14 11.22
N SER A 150 0.90 -7.08 11.86
CA SER A 150 0.26 -5.76 11.76
C SER A 150 0.50 -5.14 10.39
N PHE A 151 -0.22 -4.07 10.07
CA PHE A 151 -0.06 -3.32 8.83
C PHE A 151 1.38 -2.84 8.65
N GLU A 152 1.98 -2.23 9.67
CA GLU A 152 3.37 -1.75 9.65
C GLU A 152 4.34 -2.89 9.34
N GLN A 153 4.25 -4.00 10.08
CA GLN A 153 5.11 -5.17 9.89
C GLN A 153 4.94 -5.83 8.52
N LEU A 154 3.72 -5.79 7.97
CA LEU A 154 3.44 -6.30 6.64
C LEU A 154 4.10 -5.42 5.59
N VAL A 155 3.98 -4.09 5.71
CA VAL A 155 4.64 -3.12 4.81
C VAL A 155 6.15 -3.30 4.85
N ASP A 156 6.75 -3.39 6.05
CA ASP A 156 8.20 -3.61 6.19
C ASP A 156 8.64 -4.92 5.53
N SER A 157 7.88 -5.99 5.73
CA SER A 157 8.18 -7.27 5.08
C SER A 157 8.05 -7.23 3.56
N VAL A 158 7.23 -6.32 3.00
CA VAL A 158 7.12 -6.10 1.57
C VAL A 158 8.31 -5.28 1.06
N VAL A 159 8.64 -4.19 1.74
CA VAL A 159 9.73 -3.26 1.39
C VAL A 159 11.09 -3.97 1.42
N GLU A 160 11.36 -4.75 2.48
CA GLU A 160 12.60 -5.52 2.63
C GLU A 160 12.64 -6.78 1.73
N GLY A 161 11.51 -7.14 1.09
CA GLY A 161 11.42 -8.30 0.21
C GLY A 161 11.33 -9.67 0.91
N ARG A 162 11.18 -9.71 2.24
CA ARG A 162 10.99 -10.96 3.01
C ARG A 162 9.82 -11.80 2.50
N LEU A 163 8.70 -11.16 2.17
CA LEU A 163 7.52 -11.86 1.64
C LEU A 163 7.78 -12.42 0.24
N SER A 164 8.48 -11.66 -0.62
CA SER A 164 8.92 -12.12 -1.94
C SER A 164 9.84 -13.34 -1.85
N SER A 165 10.78 -13.34 -0.89
CA SER A 165 11.69 -14.46 -0.65
C SER A 165 10.97 -15.71 -0.16
N ALA A 166 10.00 -15.57 0.74
CA ALA A 166 9.19 -16.69 1.23
C ALA A 166 8.41 -17.35 0.07
N ILE A 167 7.75 -16.53 -0.75
CA ILE A 167 7.02 -17.02 -1.94
C ILE A 167 7.98 -17.71 -2.92
N TYR A 168 9.18 -17.15 -3.14
CA TYR A 168 10.18 -17.78 -4.00
C TYR A 168 10.60 -19.17 -3.51
N GLY A 169 10.78 -19.33 -2.18
CA GLY A 169 11.17 -20.59 -1.55
C GLY A 169 10.19 -21.72 -1.86
N GLU A 170 8.90 -21.50 -1.60
CA GLU A 170 7.85 -22.50 -1.83
C GLU A 170 7.56 -22.73 -3.32
N ALA A 171 7.46 -21.65 -4.08
CA ALA A 171 7.05 -21.75 -5.48
C ALA A 171 8.14 -22.34 -6.40
N LYS A 172 9.42 -22.29 -6.00
CA LYS A 172 10.52 -22.94 -6.73
C LYS A 172 10.38 -24.47 -6.77
N THR A 173 9.73 -25.08 -5.79
CA THR A 173 9.47 -26.53 -5.75
C THR A 173 8.53 -26.97 -6.87
N ILE A 174 7.60 -26.09 -7.29
CA ILE A 174 6.64 -26.36 -8.37
C ILE A 174 7.29 -26.18 -9.73
N TYR A 175 7.98 -25.06 -9.94
CA TYR A 175 8.60 -24.73 -11.23
C TYR A 175 9.80 -23.80 -11.03
N PRO A 176 10.86 -23.89 -11.85
CA PRO A 176 12.00 -22.98 -11.75
C PRO A 176 11.59 -21.52 -11.99
N LEU A 177 11.70 -20.72 -10.92
CA LEU A 177 11.50 -19.29 -10.91
C LEU A 177 12.81 -18.52 -11.05
N ARG A 178 12.76 -17.40 -11.76
CA ARG A 178 13.86 -16.45 -11.87
C ARG A 178 13.80 -15.39 -10.79
N ARG A 179 12.62 -14.81 -10.57
CA ARG A 179 12.43 -13.73 -9.60
C ARG A 179 10.96 -13.68 -9.15
N VAL A 180 10.75 -13.33 -7.89
CA VAL A 180 9.45 -13.01 -7.31
C VAL A 180 9.56 -11.63 -6.70
N GLU A 181 8.55 -10.80 -6.92
CA GLU A 181 8.47 -9.45 -6.41
C GLU A 181 7.02 -9.10 -6.07
N ILE A 182 6.82 -8.12 -5.21
CA ILE A 182 5.50 -7.54 -4.97
C ILE A 182 5.36 -6.33 -5.88
N GLN A 183 4.47 -6.42 -6.86
CA GLN A 183 4.28 -5.36 -7.85
C GLN A 183 3.65 -4.11 -7.24
N LYS A 184 2.65 -4.32 -6.38
CA LYS A 184 1.85 -3.27 -5.79
C LYS A 184 1.31 -3.73 -4.44
N LEU A 185 1.34 -2.83 -3.47
CA LEU A 185 0.56 -2.91 -2.24
C LEU A 185 -0.23 -1.60 -2.13
N THR A 186 -1.53 -1.69 -1.92
CA THR A 186 -2.41 -0.52 -1.79
C THR A 186 -3.26 -0.65 -0.53
N LEU A 187 -3.30 0.41 0.26
CA LEU A 187 -4.26 0.55 1.34
C LEU A 187 -5.64 0.84 0.74
N GLU A 188 -6.62 -0.02 1.00
CA GLU A 188 -7.99 0.12 0.50
C GLU A 188 -8.91 0.77 1.54
N ALA A 189 -8.82 0.35 2.80
CA ALA A 189 -9.63 0.91 3.89
C ALA A 189 -8.85 0.91 5.21
N ARG A 190 -9.07 1.97 5.99
CA ARG A 190 -8.57 2.10 7.37
C ARG A 190 -9.48 1.33 8.34
N PRO A 191 -9.01 1.02 9.57
CA PRO A 191 -9.80 0.29 10.56
C PRO A 191 -11.15 0.96 10.87
N GLU A 192 -11.17 2.30 10.93
CA GLU A 192 -12.43 3.07 11.13
C GLU A 192 -13.42 2.86 9.99
N GLU A 193 -12.94 2.75 8.75
CA GLU A 193 -13.78 2.53 7.57
C GLU A 193 -14.24 1.08 7.49
N VAL A 194 -13.39 0.12 7.88
CA VAL A 194 -13.75 -1.30 7.93
C VAL A 194 -14.80 -1.55 9.00
N ALA A 195 -14.65 -0.98 10.20
CA ALA A 195 -15.63 -1.09 11.27
C ALA A 195 -16.98 -0.48 10.86
N ALA A 196 -16.97 0.69 10.20
CA ALA A 196 -18.20 1.32 9.70
C ALA A 196 -18.89 0.48 8.61
N GLU A 197 -18.11 -0.17 7.73
CA GLU A 197 -18.66 -1.10 6.72
C GLU A 197 -19.21 -2.38 7.36
N GLU A 198 -18.56 -2.92 8.39
CA GLU A 198 -19.06 -4.09 9.12
C GLU A 198 -20.34 -3.77 9.89
N GLU A 199 -20.43 -2.61 10.55
CA GLU A 199 -21.66 -2.14 11.19
C GLU A 199 -22.79 -1.94 10.17
N ALA A 200 -22.50 -1.32 9.02
CA ALA A 200 -23.47 -1.14 7.95
C ALA A 200 -23.91 -2.47 7.31
N ALA A 201 -23.02 -3.46 7.20
CA ALA A 201 -23.38 -4.78 6.66
C ALA A 201 -24.31 -5.55 7.63
N VAL A 202 -24.04 -5.48 8.94
CA VAL A 202 -24.86 -6.12 9.97
C VAL A 202 -26.26 -5.51 10.04
N ASP A 203 -26.40 -4.20 9.83
CA ASP A 203 -27.71 -3.55 9.77
C ASP A 203 -28.55 -4.01 8.56
N VAL A 204 -27.92 -4.21 7.39
CA VAL A 204 -28.62 -4.69 6.18
C VAL A 204 -29.04 -6.15 6.32
N ASP A 205 -28.18 -7.02 6.88
CA ASP A 205 -28.55 -8.41 7.16
C ASP A 205 -29.69 -8.51 8.19
N ALA A 206 -29.76 -7.59 9.17
CA ALA A 206 -30.85 -7.52 10.13
C ALA A 206 -32.17 -7.02 9.50
N GLU A 207 -32.11 -6.09 8.56
CA GLU A 207 -33.28 -5.64 7.79
C GLU A 207 -33.80 -6.73 6.85
N ASP A 208 -32.93 -7.46 6.14
CA ASP A 208 -33.33 -8.57 5.26
C ASP A 208 -33.96 -9.74 6.04
N LEU A 209 -33.46 -10.05 7.24
CA LEU A 209 -34.05 -11.07 8.12
C LEU A 209 -35.43 -10.68 8.66
N ALA A 210 -35.66 -9.38 8.92
CA ALA A 210 -36.97 -8.90 9.38
C ALA A 210 -38.04 -8.95 8.26
N VAL A 211 -37.64 -8.81 6.99
CA VAL A 211 -38.53 -8.90 5.83
C VAL A 211 -38.93 -10.35 5.54
N ASP A 212 -38.04 -11.32 5.78
CA ASP A 212 -38.34 -12.74 5.59
C ASP A 212 -39.20 -13.36 6.72
N GLU A 213 -39.24 -12.77 7.92
CA GLU A 213 -40.13 -13.21 9.00
C GLU A 213 -41.59 -12.71 8.88
N GLU A 214 -41.85 -11.70 8.04
CA GLU A 214 -43.19 -11.13 7.82
C GLU A 214 -43.91 -11.64 6.55
N ALA A 215 -43.32 -12.59 5.80
CA ALA A 215 -43.83 -13.11 4.51
C ALA A 215 -44.53 -14.48 4.57
#